data_AF-A0A7C7X2E1-F1
#
_entry.id   AF-A0A7C7X2E1-F1
#
_cell.length_a   1.000
_cell.length_b   1.000
_cell.length_c   1.000
_cell.angle_alpha   90.00
_cell.angle_beta   90.00
_cell.angle_gamma   90.00
#
_symmetry.space_group_name_H-M   'P 1'
#
loop_
_entity.id
_entity.type
_entity.pdbx_description
1 polymer ?
#
loop_
_entity_poly.entity_id
_entity_poly.type
_entity_poly.pdbx_seq_one_letter_code
_entity_poly.pdbx_strand_id
1 'polypeptide(L)' 'MLTLIKSPFLEYKLTILRNKKTTNSLFRQTMNEISYLIAAEVLKYSKSVSISLSQA' A
#
# COMPACT_ATOMS: atom_id res chain seq x y z
N MET A 1 8.01 0.52 -17.11
CA MET A 1 8.42 1.51 -16.09
C MET A 1 8.38 0.80 -14.74
N LEU A 2 9.48 0.82 -13.98
CA LEU A 2 9.55 0.25 -12.63
C LEU A 2 9.53 1.39 -11.62
N THR A 3 8.63 1.33 -10.64
CA THR A 3 8.53 2.32 -9.56
C THR A 3 9.05 1.69 -8.26
N LEU A 4 10.06 2.30 -7.66
CA LEU A 4 10.56 1.90 -6.34
C LEU A 4 9.84 2.71 -5.26
N ILE A 5 8.99 2.04 -4.47
CA ILE A 5 8.28 2.66 -3.36
C ILE A 5 9.17 2.65 -2.12
N LYS A 6 9.73 3.81 -1.75
CA LYS A 6 10.53 3.97 -0.53
C LYS A 6 9.63 4.43 0.62
N SER A 7 9.23 3.50 1.48
CA SER A 7 8.40 3.80 2.66
C SER A 7 8.86 2.95 3.84
N PRO A 8 9.21 3.57 4.99
CA PRO A 8 9.65 2.83 6.17
C PRO A 8 8.57 1.87 6.68
N PHE A 9 7.28 2.22 6.50
CA PHE A 9 6.16 1.36 6.85
C PHE A 9 6.08 0.12 5.96
N LEU A 10 6.35 0.28 4.67
CA LEU A 10 6.34 -0.82 3.72
C LEU A 10 7.53 -1.76 3.97
N GLU A 11 8.72 -1.19 4.20
CA GLU A 11 9.94 -1.95 4.52
C GLU A 11 9.80 -2.77 5.80
N TYR A 12 9.23 -2.19 6.85
CA TYR A 12 8.95 -2.89 8.09
C TYR A 12 7.97 -4.06 7.86
N LYS A 13 6.84 -3.82 7.17
CA LYS A 13 5.85 -4.88 6.90
C LYS A 13 6.42 -5.98 5.99
N LEU A 14 7.25 -5.63 5.02
CA LEU A 14 7.96 -6.60 4.18
C LEU A 14 8.93 -7.47 5.00
N THR A 15 9.52 -6.92 6.06
CA THR A 15 10.35 -7.70 6.99
C THR A 15 9.54 -8.76 7.72
N ILE A 16 8.29 -8.45 8.12
CA ILE A 16 7.35 -9.42 8.73
C ILE A 16 7.00 -10.53 7.74
N LEU A 17 6.74 -10.20 6.47
CA LEU A 17 6.41 -11.18 5.43
C LEU A 17 7.59 -12.11 5.08
N ARG A 18 8.83 -11.64 5.21
CA ARG A 18 10.05 -12.44 4.96
C ARG A 18 10.38 -13.39 6.11
N ASN A 19 9.87 -13.13 7.31
CA ASN A 19 10.14 -13.98 8.46
C ASN A 19 9.32 -15.28 8.41
N LYS A 20 10.01 -16.41 8.25
CA LYS A 20 9.40 -17.75 8.21
C LYS A 20 8.66 -18.15 9.49
N LYS A 21 8.96 -17.49 10.62
CA LYS A 21 8.30 -17.73 11.92
C LYS A 21 6.98 -16.96 12.08
N THR A 22 6.64 -16.08 11.13
CA THR A 22 5.40 -15.31 11.18
C THR A 22 4.19 -16.23 11.09
N THR A 23 3.23 -16.08 12.02
CA THR A 23 1.99 -16.85 12.01
C THR A 23 1.15 -16.54 10.77
N ASN A 24 0.42 -17.52 10.26
CA ASN A 24 -0.44 -17.36 9.09
C ASN A 24 -1.47 -16.23 9.20
N SER A 25 -2.03 -15.99 10.39
CA SER A 25 -2.95 -14.87 10.64
C SER A 25 -2.25 -13.52 10.44
N LEU A 26 -1.14 -13.31 11.14
CA LEU A 26 -0.32 -12.11 11.03
C LEU A 26 0.21 -11.89 9.60
N PHE A 27 0.59 -12.95 8.91
CA PHE A 27 1.02 -12.89 7.50
C PHE A 27 -0.10 -12.33 6.61
N ARG A 28 -1.33 -12.90 6.70
CA ARG A 28 -2.47 -12.45 5.90
C ARG A 28 -2.89 -11.02 6.23
N GLN A 29 -2.88 -10.65 7.50
CA GLN A 29 -3.16 -9.28 7.92
C GLN A 29 -2.12 -8.30 7.34
N THR A 30 -0.84 -8.63 7.47
CA THR A 30 0.27 -7.81 6.97
C THR A 30 0.21 -7.67 5.45
N MET A 31 -0.13 -8.75 4.74
CA MET A 31 -0.37 -8.71 3.29
C MET A 31 -1.48 -7.73 2.93
N ASN A 32 -2.62 -7.79 3.63
CA ASN A 32 -3.75 -6.89 3.38
C ASN A 32 -3.35 -5.42 3.59
N GLU A 33 -2.64 -5.12 4.67
CA GLU A 33 -2.15 -3.77 4.97
C GLU A 33 -1.18 -3.25 3.90
N ILE A 34 -0.26 -4.11 3.42
CA ILE A 34 0.65 -3.77 2.32
C ILE A 34 -0.12 -3.47 1.04
N SER A 35 -1.16 -4.25 0.71
CA SER A 35 -1.97 -4.03 -0.49
C SER A 35 -2.58 -2.63 -0.54
N TYR A 36 -3.07 -2.11 0.59
CA TYR A 36 -3.58 -0.73 0.65
C TYR A 36 -2.49 0.32 0.47
N LEU A 37 -1.32 0.13 1.08
CA LEU A 37 -0.21 1.06 0.94
C LEU A 37 0.30 1.13 -0.51
N ILE A 38 0.39 -0.01 -1.18
CA ILE A 38 0.76 -0.08 -2.60
C ILE A 38 -0.33 0.58 -3.46
N ALA A 39 -1.60 0.26 -3.23
CA ALA A 39 -2.71 0.84 -3.98
C ALA A 39 -2.74 2.38 -3.87
N ALA A 40 -2.55 2.92 -2.66
CA ALA A 40 -2.47 4.36 -2.44
C ALA A 40 -1.32 5.02 -3.22
N GLU A 41 -0.17 4.35 -3.31
CA GLU A 41 0.96 4.85 -4.10
C GLU A 41 0.69 4.80 -5.61
N VAL A 42 0.10 3.71 -6.09
CA VAL A 42 -0.26 3.54 -7.52
C VAL A 42 -1.30 4.57 -7.93
N LEU A 43 -2.28 4.86 -7.09
CA LEU A 43 -3.34 5.82 -7.37
C LEU A 43 -2.81 7.25 -7.58
N LYS A 44 -1.64 7.61 -7.05
CA LYS A 44 -0.99 8.91 -7.34
C LYS A 44 -0.63 9.10 -8.81
N TYR A 45 -0.42 8.01 -9.55
CA TYR A 45 -0.19 8.05 -10.99
C TYR A 45 -1.49 8.09 -11.80
N SER A 46 -2.64 7.91 -11.15
CA SER A 46 -3.94 8.06 -11.78
C SER A 46 -4.30 9.54 -11.93
N LYS A 47 -4.94 9.87 -13.05
CA LYS A 47 -5.34 11.25 -13.34
C LYS A 47 -6.49 11.63 -12.41
N SER A 48 -6.25 12.60 -11.54
CA SER A 48 -7.33 13.17 -10.73
C SER A 48 -8.27 13.96 -11.63
N VAL A 49 -9.57 13.63 -11.55
CA VAL A 49 -10.61 14.43 -12.16
C VAL A 49 -11.05 15.45 -11.11
N SER A 50 -10.78 16.73 -11.35
CA SER A 50 -11.32 17.81 -10.52
C SER A 50 -12.81 17.94 -10.80
N ILE A 51 -13.64 17.54 -9.85
CA ILE A 51 -15.08 17.73 -9.93
C ILE A 51 -15.38 19.06 -9.22
N SER A 52 -15.87 20.05 -9.97
CA SER A 52 -16.39 21.30 -9.39
C SER A 52 -17.72 21.00 -8.72
N LEU A 53 -17.72 20.95 -7.38
CA LEU A 53 -18.96 20.84 -6.60
C LEU A 53 -19.73 22.16 -6.71
N SER A 54 -20.76 22.20 -7.54
CA SER A 54 -21.74 23.30 -7.49
C SER A 54 -22.56 23.13 -6.22
N GLN A 55 -22.29 23.97 -5.22
CA GLN A 55 -23.14 24.09 -4.04
C GLN A 55 -24.51 24.59 -4.48
N ALA A 56 -25.56 23.87 -4.08
CA ALA A 56 -26.96 24.23 -4.27
C ALA A 56 -27.41 25.24 -3.20
#